data_AF-A0A166GIT1-F1
#
_entry.id   AF-A0A166GIT1-F1
#
_cell.length_a   1.000
_cell.length_b   1.000
_cell.length_c   1.000
_cell.angle_alpha   90.00
_cell.angle_beta   90.00
_cell.angle_gamma   90.00
#
_symmetry.space_group_name_H-M   'P 1'
#
loop_
_entity.id
_entity.type
_entity.pdbx_description
1 polymer ?
#
loop_
_entity_poly.entity_id
_entity_poly.type
_entity_poly.pdbx_seq_one_letter_code
_entity_poly.pdbx_strand_id
1 'polypeptide(L)'
;MSASFSSGPGQIILSAPCPEPLNAPTDDDVILYHQVWRALRKGSPTRAALPPEIVLYITKFAGWMLPNRGRTVKATDTVFVGRCLTQWGPKPMKASKRWFASEPFTEVEVGNIAALQLITVSRDNNWTTRNPSGRFSWFEVAIERQGLLVPQLQWKSHHNDRLTNVMTRVEGAIVPAPCAGLQVSDIITVWPYAQPAAWSNEAEWGELRFYNWFQPVIPLRIGES
;
A
#
# COMPACT_ATOMS: atom_id res chain seq x y z
N MET A 1 44.68 -21.10 -5.08
CA MET A 1 44.11 -20.24 -6.15
C MET A 1 42.80 -19.67 -5.63
N SER A 2 42.81 -18.41 -5.17
CA SER A 2 41.60 -17.74 -4.65
C SER A 2 40.83 -17.13 -5.81
N ALA A 3 39.58 -17.57 -6.00
CA ALA A 3 38.68 -16.98 -6.98
C ALA A 3 38.02 -15.73 -6.39
N SER A 4 38.40 -14.58 -6.91
CA SER A 4 37.75 -13.29 -6.66
C SER A 4 36.44 -13.21 -7.45
N PHE A 5 35.31 -13.19 -6.75
CA PHE A 5 33.99 -12.90 -7.35
C PHE A 5 33.89 -11.40 -7.66
N SER A 6 33.92 -11.08 -8.95
CA SER A 6 33.61 -9.76 -9.48
C SER A 6 32.10 -9.53 -9.39
N SER A 7 31.67 -8.59 -8.55
CA SER A 7 30.30 -8.09 -8.52
C SER A 7 30.02 -7.32 -9.81
N GLY A 8 29.20 -7.90 -10.69
CA GLY A 8 28.81 -7.30 -11.96
C GLY A 8 28.09 -5.94 -11.79
N PRO A 9 28.02 -5.14 -12.87
CA PRO A 9 27.43 -3.81 -12.85
C PRO A 9 25.98 -3.88 -12.39
N GLY A 10 25.64 -3.05 -11.40
CA GLY A 10 24.34 -3.04 -10.75
C GLY A 10 23.20 -2.96 -11.76
N GLN A 11 22.40 -4.02 -11.84
CA GLN A 11 21.11 -3.99 -12.50
C GLN A 11 20.35 -2.81 -11.90
N ILE A 12 20.09 -1.80 -12.73
CA ILE A 12 19.10 -0.77 -12.44
C ILE A 12 17.80 -1.54 -12.27
N ILE A 13 17.37 -1.71 -11.02
CA ILE A 13 16.05 -2.23 -10.71
C ILE A 13 15.09 -1.21 -11.33
N LEU A 14 14.63 -1.49 -12.54
CA LEU A 14 13.52 -0.78 -13.16
C LEU A 14 12.31 -1.13 -12.30
N SER A 15 12.11 -0.33 -11.25
CA SER A 15 10.87 -0.29 -10.49
C SER A 15 9.75 -0.20 -11.52
N ALA A 16 8.90 -1.22 -11.59
CA ALA A 16 7.78 -1.25 -12.53
C ALA A 16 7.04 0.10 -12.45
N PRO A 17 6.62 0.67 -13.59
CA PRO A 17 5.87 1.93 -13.58
C PRO A 17 4.71 1.76 -12.62
N CYS A 18 4.70 2.59 -11.58
CA CYS A 18 3.65 2.55 -10.58
C CYS A 18 2.34 2.79 -11.34
N PRO A 19 1.36 1.86 -11.29
CA PRO A 19 0.06 2.09 -11.93
C PRO A 19 -0.52 3.41 -11.42
N GLU A 20 -1.33 4.07 -12.25
CA GLU A 20 -2.01 5.29 -11.82
C GLU A 20 -2.72 5.04 -10.48
N PRO A 21 -2.58 5.96 -9.51
CA PRO A 21 -3.18 5.78 -8.20
C PRO A 21 -4.69 5.66 -8.34
N LEU A 22 -5.27 4.67 -7.68
CA LEU A 22 -6.72 4.51 -7.65
C LEU A 22 -7.34 5.53 -6.69
N ASN A 23 -8.59 5.92 -6.98
CA ASN A 23 -9.38 6.72 -6.06
C ASN A 23 -10.13 5.80 -5.09
N ALA A 24 -10.27 6.23 -3.83
CA ALA A 24 -11.15 5.53 -2.90
C ALA A 24 -12.59 5.66 -3.39
N PRO A 25 -13.39 4.59 -3.37
CA PRO A 25 -14.81 4.68 -3.71
C PRO A 25 -15.53 5.57 -2.70
N THR A 26 -16.35 6.48 -3.20
CA THR A 26 -17.33 7.24 -2.41
C THR A 26 -18.58 6.40 -2.14
N ASP A 27 -19.46 6.85 -1.25
CA ASP A 27 -20.74 6.17 -1.01
C ASP A 27 -21.61 6.13 -2.28
N ASP A 28 -21.57 7.19 -3.10
CA ASP A 28 -22.25 7.25 -4.39
C ASP A 28 -21.68 6.24 -5.39
N ASP A 29 -20.35 6.05 -5.40
CA ASP A 29 -19.72 5.01 -6.22
C ASP A 29 -20.19 3.62 -5.81
N VAL A 30 -20.29 3.34 -4.51
CA VAL A 30 -20.77 2.04 -4.01
C VAL A 30 -22.22 1.79 -4.44
N ILE A 31 -23.09 2.81 -4.35
CA ILE A 31 -24.47 2.74 -4.83
C ILE A 31 -24.49 2.44 -6.34
N LEU A 32 -23.67 3.16 -7.11
CA LEU A 32 -23.55 2.96 -8.55
C LEU A 32 -23.06 1.54 -8.89
N TYR A 33 -22.06 1.02 -8.19
CA TYR A 33 -21.55 -0.35 -8.38
C TYR A 33 -22.66 -1.37 -8.23
N HIS A 34 -23.48 -1.24 -7.18
CA HIS A 34 -24.63 -2.12 -6.96
C HIS A 34 -25.70 -1.98 -8.04
N GLN A 35 -26.02 -0.76 -8.47
CA GLN A 35 -27.02 -0.51 -9.51
C GLN A 35 -26.59 -1.13 -10.84
N VAL A 36 -25.35 -0.88 -11.27
CA VAL A 36 -24.84 -1.41 -12.54
C VAL A 36 -24.73 -2.93 -12.47
N TRP A 37 -24.24 -3.49 -11.35
CA TRP A 37 -24.19 -4.95 -11.19
C TRP A 37 -25.59 -5.58 -11.31
N ARG A 38 -26.60 -5.01 -10.66
CA ARG A 38 -28.00 -5.48 -10.75
C ARG A 38 -28.53 -5.38 -12.18
N ALA A 39 -28.25 -4.27 -12.87
CA ALA A 39 -28.67 -4.05 -14.25
C ALA A 39 -28.02 -5.06 -15.21
N LEU A 40 -26.72 -5.32 -15.06
CA LEU A 40 -25.99 -6.30 -15.87
C LEU A 40 -26.53 -7.72 -15.67
N ARG A 41 -26.82 -8.11 -14.43
CA ARG A 41 -27.38 -9.43 -14.11
C ARG A 41 -28.85 -9.59 -14.52
N LYS A 42 -29.64 -8.53 -14.47
CA LYS A 42 -31.07 -8.61 -14.85
C LYS A 42 -31.27 -8.58 -16.36
N GLY A 43 -30.39 -7.90 -17.10
CA GLY A 43 -30.60 -7.61 -18.51
C GLY A 43 -31.69 -6.54 -18.73
N SER A 44 -32.16 -6.44 -19.96
CA SER A 44 -33.26 -5.58 -20.42
C SER A 44 -34.04 -6.30 -21.53
N PRO A 45 -35.19 -5.79 -22.00
CA PRO A 45 -35.91 -6.39 -23.13
C PRO A 45 -35.07 -6.53 -24.41
N THR A 46 -34.03 -5.70 -24.55
CA THR A 46 -33.13 -5.67 -25.71
C THR A 46 -31.76 -6.32 -25.44
N ARG A 47 -31.50 -6.78 -24.22
CA ARG A 47 -30.21 -7.37 -23.81
C ARG A 47 -30.41 -8.49 -22.81
N ALA A 48 -29.93 -9.68 -23.13
CA ALA A 48 -29.93 -10.80 -22.19
C ALA A 48 -29.20 -10.47 -20.88
N ALA A 49 -29.63 -11.11 -19.79
CA ALA A 49 -28.91 -11.14 -18.52
C ALA A 49 -27.50 -11.70 -18.71
N LEU A 50 -26.51 -11.08 -18.07
CA LEU A 50 -25.14 -11.61 -18.06
C LEU A 50 -24.96 -12.64 -16.93
N PRO A 51 -24.20 -13.74 -17.18
CA PRO A 51 -23.77 -14.66 -16.13
C PRO A 51 -23.00 -13.92 -15.02
N PRO A 52 -23.18 -14.29 -13.73
CA PRO A 52 -22.49 -13.64 -12.62
C PRO A 52 -20.98 -13.53 -12.79
N GLU A 53 -20.35 -14.55 -13.37
CA GLU A 53 -18.91 -14.65 -13.59
C GLU A 53 -18.45 -13.53 -14.54
N ILE A 54 -19.18 -13.31 -15.64
CA ILE A 54 -18.89 -12.24 -16.61
C ILE A 54 -19.04 -10.87 -15.95
N VAL A 55 -20.07 -10.69 -15.12
CA VAL A 55 -20.26 -9.42 -14.40
C VAL A 55 -19.11 -9.18 -13.42
N LEU A 56 -18.64 -10.21 -12.69
CA LEU A 56 -17.48 -10.10 -11.80
C LEU A 56 -16.19 -9.75 -12.56
N TYR A 57 -15.99 -10.29 -13.77
CA TYR A 57 -14.88 -9.88 -14.62
C TYR A 57 -14.98 -8.41 -15.03
N ILE A 58 -16.18 -7.94 -15.40
CA ILE A 58 -16.41 -6.53 -15.73
C ILE A 58 -16.12 -5.62 -14.53
N THR A 59 -16.58 -5.98 -13.32
CA THR A 59 -16.34 -5.13 -12.13
C THR A 59 -14.86 -5.08 -11.75
N LYS A 60 -14.14 -6.20 -11.84
CA LYS A 60 -12.68 -6.24 -11.64
C LYS A 60 -11.96 -5.40 -12.70
N PHE A 61 -12.34 -5.56 -13.97
CA PHE A 61 -11.76 -4.77 -15.07
C PHE A 61 -12.02 -3.27 -14.90
N ALA A 62 -13.19 -2.89 -14.39
CA ALA A 62 -13.55 -1.52 -14.10
C ALA A 62 -12.89 -0.95 -12.82
N GLY A 63 -12.06 -1.73 -12.13
CA GLY A 63 -11.37 -1.26 -10.92
C GLY A 63 -12.27 -1.12 -9.69
N TRP A 64 -13.47 -1.72 -9.69
CA TRP A 64 -14.42 -1.54 -8.60
C TRP A 64 -13.95 -2.31 -7.36
N MET A 65 -13.75 -1.55 -6.29
CA MET A 65 -13.27 -2.06 -5.03
C MET A 65 -14.06 -1.48 -3.87
N LEU A 66 -14.00 -2.12 -2.71
CA LEU A 66 -14.64 -1.68 -1.47
C LEU A 66 -13.64 -1.74 -0.32
N PRO A 67 -13.73 -0.82 0.67
CA PRO A 67 -12.91 -0.90 1.87
C PRO A 67 -13.12 -2.23 2.62
N ASN A 68 -12.04 -2.96 2.88
CA ASN A 68 -12.05 -4.16 3.71
C ASN A 68 -11.83 -3.76 5.18
N ARG A 69 -12.94 -3.42 5.86
CA ARG A 69 -12.91 -3.01 7.28
C ARG A 69 -12.44 -4.11 8.22
N GLY A 70 -12.51 -5.38 7.81
CA GLY A 70 -12.06 -6.52 8.60
C GLY A 70 -10.54 -6.74 8.58
N ARG A 71 -9.81 -6.13 7.64
CA ARG A 71 -8.36 -6.35 7.46
C ARG A 71 -7.53 -5.10 7.71
N THR A 72 -8.10 -4.03 8.26
CA THR A 72 -7.34 -2.81 8.59
C THR A 72 -6.31 -3.08 9.67
N VAL A 73 -5.06 -2.72 9.42
CA VAL A 73 -3.95 -2.87 10.37
C VAL A 73 -3.54 -1.51 10.88
N LYS A 74 -3.43 -1.36 12.20
CA LYS A 74 -3.01 -0.10 12.82
C LYS A 74 -1.69 -0.29 13.56
N ALA A 75 -0.87 0.75 13.57
CA ALA A 75 0.29 0.80 14.45
C ALA A 75 -0.17 0.75 15.91
N THR A 76 0.51 -0.05 16.73
CA THR A 76 0.26 -0.12 18.18
C THR A 76 0.99 0.97 18.95
N ASP A 77 2.11 1.43 18.41
CA ASP A 77 3.04 2.33 19.08
C ASP A 77 3.45 3.48 18.16
N THR A 78 3.92 4.57 18.76
CA THR A 78 4.59 5.66 18.05
C THR A 78 5.94 5.18 17.50
N VAL A 79 6.42 5.77 16.41
CA VAL A 79 7.76 5.50 15.88
C VAL A 79 8.55 6.78 15.68
N PHE A 80 9.84 6.68 15.96
CA PHE A 80 10.82 7.73 15.69
C PHE A 80 12.01 7.12 14.95
N VAL A 81 12.29 7.65 13.76
CA VAL A 81 13.47 7.34 12.96
C VAL A 81 14.32 8.59 12.90
N GLY A 82 15.35 8.62 13.74
CA GLY A 82 16.25 9.76 13.88
C GLY A 82 17.57 9.60 13.14
N ARG A 83 18.46 10.55 13.43
CA ARG A 83 19.78 10.70 12.83
C ARG A 83 20.60 9.41 12.94
N CYS A 84 21.01 8.86 11.80
CA CYS A 84 22.13 7.93 11.77
C CYS A 84 23.41 8.76 11.93
N LEU A 85 23.89 8.89 13.17
CA LEU A 85 25.21 9.45 13.45
C LEU A 85 26.25 8.36 13.14
N THR A 86 26.49 8.08 11.86
CA THR A 86 27.70 7.32 11.51
C THR A 86 28.88 8.25 11.75
N GLN A 87 29.50 8.06 12.91
CA GLN A 87 30.57 8.93 13.40
C GLN A 87 31.78 8.93 12.43
N TRP A 88 31.90 7.97 11.51
CA TRP A 88 33.07 7.77 10.64
C TRP A 88 32.78 7.07 9.30
N GLY A 89 31.80 7.51 8.51
CA GLY A 89 31.48 6.89 7.21
C GLY A 89 31.13 7.88 6.09
N PRO A 90 31.72 7.78 4.89
CA PRO A 90 31.51 8.74 3.79
C PRO A 90 30.19 8.58 3.02
N LYS A 91 29.26 7.72 3.47
CA LYS A 91 27.97 7.53 2.79
C LYS A 91 26.81 8.01 3.66
N PRO A 92 25.92 8.86 3.13
CA PRO A 92 24.64 9.14 3.77
C PRO A 92 23.82 7.84 3.78
N MET A 93 23.88 7.12 4.91
CA MET A 93 23.09 5.93 5.16
C MET A 93 21.68 6.33 5.57
N LYS A 94 20.67 5.98 4.75
CA LYS A 94 19.25 6.15 5.09
C LYS A 94 18.97 5.43 6.42
N ALA A 95 18.33 6.11 7.36
CA ALA A 95 17.84 5.49 8.58
C ALA A 95 16.43 4.96 8.33
N SER A 96 16.15 3.74 8.76
CA SER A 96 14.81 3.17 8.75
C SER A 96 14.64 2.13 9.84
N LYS A 97 13.39 1.86 10.18
CA LYS A 97 12.98 0.83 11.13
C LYS A 97 11.63 0.28 10.71
N ARG A 98 11.41 -1.03 10.85
CA ARG A 98 10.08 -1.62 10.72
C ARG A 98 9.18 -1.06 11.80
N TRP A 99 8.06 -0.46 11.41
CA TRP A 99 7.12 0.13 12.36
C TRP A 99 6.02 -0.85 12.73
N PHE A 100 5.24 -1.31 11.76
CA PHE A 100 4.20 -2.31 11.96
C PHE A 100 4.03 -3.18 10.72
N ALA A 101 3.25 -4.24 10.85
CA ALA A 101 3.04 -5.22 9.79
C ALA A 101 1.64 -5.82 9.84
N SER A 102 1.15 -6.30 8.70
CA SER A 102 -0.05 -7.11 8.64
C SER A 102 0.19 -8.53 9.15
N GLU A 103 -0.88 -9.26 9.40
CA GLU A 103 -0.83 -10.72 9.46
C GLU A 103 -0.47 -11.30 8.08
N PRO A 104 0.03 -12.55 8.03
CA PRO A 104 0.21 -13.29 6.79
C PRO A 104 -1.10 -13.40 6.01
N PHE A 105 -1.04 -13.29 4.68
CA PHE A 105 -2.24 -13.46 3.85
C PHE A 105 -2.64 -14.92 3.67
N THR A 106 -3.94 -15.16 3.72
CA THR A 106 -4.56 -16.42 3.30
C THR A 106 -4.79 -16.45 1.78
N GLU A 107 -5.02 -17.65 1.24
CA GLU A 107 -5.35 -17.83 -0.19
C GLU A 107 -6.59 -17.03 -0.62
N VAL A 108 -7.63 -17.03 0.22
CA VAL A 108 -8.86 -16.27 -0.02
C VAL A 108 -8.58 -14.77 -0.08
N GLU A 109 -7.69 -14.26 0.77
CA GLU A 109 -7.33 -12.84 0.78
C GLU A 109 -6.51 -12.45 -0.46
N VAL A 110 -5.52 -13.26 -0.86
CA VAL A 110 -4.72 -13.00 -2.06
C VAL A 110 -5.60 -12.88 -3.31
N GLY A 111 -6.64 -13.71 -3.44
CA GLY A 111 -7.57 -13.64 -4.57
C GLY A 111 -8.56 -12.47 -4.53
N ASN A 112 -8.75 -11.85 -3.36
CA ASN A 112 -9.81 -10.86 -3.13
C ASN A 112 -9.30 -9.44 -2.91
N ILE A 113 -8.07 -9.24 -2.43
CA ILE A 113 -7.51 -7.90 -2.24
C ILE A 113 -7.28 -7.25 -3.61
N ALA A 114 -7.88 -6.07 -3.79
CA ALA A 114 -7.75 -5.25 -4.98
C ALA A 114 -6.63 -4.22 -4.84
N ALA A 115 -6.51 -3.60 -3.66
CA ALA A 115 -5.57 -2.53 -3.41
C ALA A 115 -5.27 -2.34 -1.92
N LEU A 116 -4.28 -1.52 -1.64
CA LEU A 116 -3.88 -1.12 -0.29
C LEU A 116 -3.59 0.37 -0.24
N GLN A 117 -3.71 0.97 0.94
CA GLN A 117 -3.39 2.37 1.17
C GLN A 117 -2.78 2.54 2.56
N LEU A 118 -1.66 3.25 2.64
CA LEU A 118 -1.08 3.65 3.91
C LEU A 118 -1.55 5.07 4.26
N ILE A 119 -2.03 5.25 5.48
CA ILE A 119 -2.35 6.53 6.08
C ILE A 119 -1.49 6.70 7.31
N THR A 120 -0.91 7.88 7.49
CA THR A 120 -0.13 8.20 8.69
C THR A 120 -0.59 9.50 9.31
N VAL A 121 -0.33 9.65 10.61
CA VAL A 121 -0.27 10.94 11.29
C VAL A 121 1.17 11.09 11.76
N SER A 122 1.89 11.99 11.10
CA SER A 122 3.34 12.08 11.21
C SER A 122 3.85 13.50 10.98
N ARG A 123 5.12 13.71 11.32
CA ARG A 123 5.84 14.97 11.07
C ARG A 123 7.29 14.72 10.69
N ASP A 124 7.86 15.69 10.00
CA ASP A 124 9.31 15.79 9.81
C ASP A 124 9.87 16.78 10.83
N ASN A 125 10.74 16.34 11.73
CA ASN A 125 11.50 17.30 12.53
C ASN A 125 12.78 17.65 11.78
N ASN A 126 12.84 18.88 11.24
CA ASN A 126 14.04 19.43 10.63
C ASN A 126 14.95 20.04 11.72
N TRP A 127 16.15 19.50 11.85
CA TRP A 127 17.16 20.03 12.78
C TRP A 127 18.14 21.00 12.11
N THR A 128 18.01 21.26 10.81
CA THR A 128 18.84 22.24 10.10
C THR A 128 18.17 23.60 9.96
N THR A 129 18.93 24.66 10.21
CA THR A 129 18.58 26.04 9.84
C THR A 129 18.67 26.28 8.33
N ARG A 130 19.40 25.42 7.60
CA ARG A 130 19.38 25.42 6.14
C ARG A 130 18.03 24.85 5.70
N ASN A 131 17.38 25.50 4.75
CA ASN A 131 16.11 25.02 4.20
C ASN A 131 16.37 24.36 2.83
N PRO A 132 16.89 23.12 2.77
CA PRO A 132 17.09 22.47 1.50
C PRO A 132 15.74 22.20 0.84
N SER A 133 15.70 22.37 -0.48
CA SER A 133 14.50 22.26 -1.30
C SER A 133 13.97 20.82 -1.48
N GLY A 134 14.34 19.87 -0.61
CA GLY A 134 14.00 18.44 -0.69
C GLY A 134 13.02 17.97 0.40
N ARG A 135 12.39 16.81 0.18
CA ARG A 135 11.62 16.07 1.21
C ARG A 135 12.47 14.89 1.66
N PHE A 136 12.81 14.83 2.94
CA PHE A 136 13.87 13.97 3.46
C PHE A 136 13.39 12.91 4.45
N SER A 137 12.11 12.94 4.81
CA SER A 137 11.40 11.88 5.50
C SER A 137 10.27 11.35 4.62
N TRP A 138 10.02 10.04 4.70
CA TRP A 138 8.95 9.38 3.95
C TRP A 138 8.60 8.04 4.58
N PHE A 139 7.51 7.44 4.11
CA PHE A 139 7.13 6.07 4.41
C PHE A 139 7.25 5.20 3.17
N GLU A 140 7.72 3.98 3.39
CA GLU A 140 7.67 2.91 2.40
C GLU A 140 6.78 1.78 2.92
N VAL A 141 6.14 1.11 1.97
CA VAL A 141 5.44 -0.15 2.21
C VAL A 141 6.20 -1.22 1.45
N ALA A 142 6.42 -2.35 2.10
CA ALA A 142 7.22 -3.44 1.56
C ALA A 142 6.58 -4.79 1.84
N ILE A 143 6.82 -5.75 0.96
CA ILE A 143 6.41 -7.13 1.15
C ILE A 143 7.55 -7.91 1.80
N GLU A 144 7.23 -8.58 2.90
CA GLU A 144 8.08 -9.62 3.49
C GLU A 144 7.56 -11.00 3.09
N ARG A 145 8.47 -11.85 2.64
CA ARG A 145 8.22 -13.25 2.30
C ARG A 145 9.17 -14.11 3.10
N GLN A 146 8.63 -15.04 3.89
CA GLN A 146 9.42 -15.92 4.76
C GLN A 146 10.38 -15.14 5.69
N GLY A 147 9.93 -13.97 6.19
CA GLY A 147 10.71 -13.11 7.08
C GLY A 147 11.78 -12.26 6.40
N LEU A 148 11.87 -12.27 5.06
CA LEU A 148 12.81 -11.46 4.29
C LEU A 148 12.06 -10.41 3.46
N LEU A 149 12.55 -9.18 3.46
CA LEU A 149 12.05 -8.13 2.55
C LEU A 149 12.33 -8.53 1.10
N VAL A 150 11.32 -8.35 0.24
CA VAL A 150 11.45 -8.55 -1.20
C VAL A 150 11.70 -7.18 -1.85
N PRO A 151 12.95 -6.83 -2.25
CA PRO A 151 13.29 -5.46 -2.64
C PRO A 151 12.52 -4.95 -3.87
N GLN A 152 12.11 -5.85 -4.76
CA GLN A 152 11.32 -5.51 -5.95
C GLN A 152 9.86 -5.14 -5.60
N LEU A 153 9.42 -5.50 -4.41
CA LEU A 153 8.06 -5.31 -3.91
C LEU A 153 8.04 -4.31 -2.74
N GLN A 154 8.87 -3.27 -2.87
CA GLN A 154 8.96 -2.15 -1.95
C GLN A 154 8.71 -0.86 -2.72
N TRP A 155 7.81 -0.03 -2.20
CA TRP A 155 7.48 1.24 -2.83
C TRP A 155 7.33 2.34 -1.79
N LYS A 156 7.61 3.56 -2.23
CA LYS A 156 7.38 4.76 -1.44
C LYS A 156 5.90 5.11 -1.47
N SER A 157 5.30 5.30 -0.29
CA SER A 157 3.90 5.69 -0.16
C SER A 157 3.73 7.20 -0.26
N HIS A 158 4.34 7.95 0.67
CA HIS A 158 4.26 9.41 0.71
C HIS A 158 5.41 9.99 1.53
N HIS A 159 5.58 11.30 1.40
CA HIS A 159 6.50 12.09 2.19
C HIS A 159 5.75 12.84 3.29
N ASN A 160 6.45 13.19 4.37
CA ASN A 160 5.92 14.14 5.34
C ASN A 160 5.92 15.54 4.74
N ASP A 161 4.98 16.36 5.19
CA ASP A 161 4.97 17.78 4.86
C ASP A 161 6.13 18.50 5.54
N ARG A 162 6.70 19.46 4.80
CA ARG A 162 7.93 20.13 5.21
C ARG A 162 7.70 21.03 6.40
N LEU A 163 8.65 21.03 7.33
CA LEU A 163 8.85 22.09 8.34
C LEU A 163 7.65 22.32 9.26
N THR A 164 6.77 21.34 9.39
CA THR A 164 5.71 21.39 10.38
C THR A 164 6.17 20.60 11.60
N ASN A 165 6.27 21.28 12.74
CA ASN A 165 6.39 20.59 14.04
C ASN A 165 5.03 20.00 14.47
N VAL A 166 3.99 20.20 13.66
CA VAL A 166 2.63 19.73 13.87
C VAL A 166 2.49 18.37 13.21
N MET A 167 1.91 17.43 13.93
CA MET A 167 1.56 16.14 13.37
C MET A 167 0.46 16.31 12.33
N THR A 168 0.71 15.81 11.12
CA THR A 168 -0.19 15.96 9.97
C THR A 168 -0.68 14.61 9.51
N ARG A 169 -1.97 14.52 9.22
CA ARG A 169 -2.57 13.32 8.65
C ARG A 169 -2.33 13.31 7.15
N VAL A 170 -1.62 12.30 6.66
CA VAL A 170 -1.30 12.12 5.23
C VAL A 170 -1.87 10.79 4.76
N GLU A 171 -2.65 10.86 3.68
CA GLU A 171 -3.14 9.69 2.96
C GLU A 171 -2.22 9.40 1.78
N GLY A 172 -1.58 8.24 1.76
CA GLY A 172 -0.82 7.76 0.62
C GLY A 172 -1.71 7.41 -0.56
N ALA A 173 -1.08 7.22 -1.72
CA ALA A 173 -1.73 6.67 -2.90
C ALA A 173 -2.31 5.27 -2.63
N ILE A 174 -3.43 4.96 -3.27
CA ILE A 174 -4.00 3.62 -3.26
C ILE A 174 -3.29 2.81 -4.35
N VAL A 175 -2.56 1.78 -3.92
CA VAL A 175 -1.73 0.95 -4.80
C VAL A 175 -2.45 -0.36 -5.10
N PRO A 176 -2.67 -0.70 -6.39
CA PRO A 176 -3.25 -1.98 -6.79
C PRO A 176 -2.41 -3.17 -6.30
N ALA A 177 -3.06 -4.12 -5.65
CA ALA A 177 -2.45 -5.34 -5.12
C ALA A 177 -1.95 -6.31 -6.20
N PRO A 178 -2.59 -6.47 -7.38
CA PRO A 178 -2.04 -7.30 -8.46
C PRO A 178 -0.66 -6.85 -8.94
N CYS A 179 -0.35 -5.55 -8.83
CA CYS A 179 0.97 -5.00 -9.15
C CYS A 179 2.02 -5.34 -8.09
N ALA A 180 1.60 -5.78 -6.89
CA ALA A 180 2.48 -6.15 -5.80
C ALA A 180 2.85 -7.65 -5.80
N GLY A 181 2.28 -8.48 -6.69
CA GLY A 181 2.66 -9.90 -6.80
C GLY A 181 2.49 -10.69 -5.49
N LEU A 182 1.43 -10.38 -4.74
CA LEU A 182 1.14 -11.00 -3.43
C LEU A 182 1.00 -12.51 -3.55
N GLN A 183 1.57 -13.21 -2.57
CA GLN A 183 1.47 -14.66 -2.40
C GLN A 183 0.89 -14.99 -1.04
N VAL A 184 0.44 -16.24 -0.90
CA VAL A 184 0.00 -16.78 0.39
C VAL A 184 1.16 -16.69 1.37
N SER A 185 0.84 -16.31 2.60
CA SER A 185 1.79 -16.07 3.70
C SER A 185 2.71 -14.85 3.55
N ASP A 186 2.55 -14.04 2.50
CA ASP A 186 3.22 -12.74 2.46
C ASP A 186 2.71 -11.82 3.57
N ILE A 187 3.57 -10.91 4.01
CA ILE A 187 3.30 -9.93 5.05
C ILE A 187 3.56 -8.54 4.48
N ILE A 188 2.62 -7.60 4.64
CA ILE A 188 2.88 -6.20 4.34
C ILE A 188 3.52 -5.53 5.55
N THR A 189 4.60 -4.80 5.33
CA THR A 189 5.32 -4.07 6.37
C THR A 189 5.43 -2.60 6.03
N VAL A 190 5.39 -1.76 7.06
CA VAL A 190 5.49 -0.31 6.93
C VAL A 190 6.77 0.17 7.59
N TRP A 191 7.49 1.01 6.84
CA TRP A 191 8.83 1.46 7.20
C TRP A 191 8.90 2.99 7.07
N PRO A 192 8.97 3.74 8.18
CA PRO A 192 9.44 5.12 8.16
C PRO A 192 10.91 5.18 7.77
N TYR A 193 11.24 6.16 6.93
CA TYR A 193 12.58 6.50 6.51
C TYR A 193 12.89 7.96 6.84
N ALA A 194 14.14 8.21 7.17
CA ALA A 194 14.73 9.55 7.21
C ALA A 194 16.10 9.53 6.52
N GLN A 195 16.36 10.51 5.67
CA GLN A 195 17.68 10.73 5.11
C GLN A 195 18.62 11.25 6.21
N PRO A 196 19.89 10.82 6.25
CA PRO A 196 20.81 11.29 7.27
C PRO A 196 21.19 12.75 7.07
N ALA A 197 21.77 13.31 8.13
CA ALA A 197 22.33 14.65 8.28
C ALA A 197 21.51 15.66 9.08
N ALA A 198 20.18 15.50 9.26
CA ALA A 198 19.38 16.29 10.23
C ALA A 198 17.84 16.09 10.16
N TRP A 199 17.36 15.09 9.43
CA TRP A 199 15.93 14.80 9.39
C TRP A 199 15.59 13.68 10.33
N SER A 200 14.35 13.69 10.79
CA SER A 200 13.76 12.57 11.49
C SER A 200 12.33 12.38 11.03
N ASN A 201 11.90 11.13 11.00
CA ASN A 201 10.51 10.80 10.75
C ASN A 201 9.90 10.34 12.08
N GLU A 202 8.94 11.11 12.56
CA GLU A 202 8.19 10.79 13.77
C GLU A 202 6.74 10.58 13.39
N ALA A 203 6.15 9.47 13.84
CA ALA A 203 4.77 9.15 13.56
C ALA A 203 4.09 8.64 14.82
N GLU A 204 2.93 9.22 15.10
CA GLU A 204 2.12 8.87 16.27
C GLU A 204 1.04 7.85 15.95
N TRP A 205 0.60 7.79 14.70
CA TRP A 205 -0.44 6.87 14.26
C TRP A 205 -0.23 6.45 12.81
N GLY A 206 -0.48 5.18 12.52
CA GLY A 206 -0.40 4.61 11.18
C GLY A 206 -1.52 3.60 10.97
N GLU A 207 -2.10 3.61 9.78
CA GLU A 207 -3.14 2.68 9.36
C GLU A 207 -2.88 2.19 7.94
N LEU A 208 -2.80 0.88 7.79
CA LEU A 208 -2.78 0.21 6.50
C LEU A 208 -4.21 -0.28 6.19
N ARG A 209 -4.84 0.36 5.21
CA ARG A 209 -6.15 -0.02 4.68
C ARG A 209 -5.98 -0.99 3.53
N PHE A 210 -6.91 -1.93 3.46
CA PHE A 210 -7.05 -2.85 2.36
C PHE A 210 -8.39 -2.61 1.68
N TYR A 211 -8.41 -2.81 0.37
CA TYR A 211 -9.59 -2.76 -0.45
C TYR A 211 -9.77 -4.12 -1.09
N ASN A 212 -10.98 -4.68 -1.04
CA ASN A 212 -11.31 -5.92 -1.74
C ASN A 212 -11.98 -5.58 -3.07
N TRP A 213 -11.89 -6.48 -4.04
CA TRP A 213 -12.72 -6.40 -5.24
C TRP A 213 -14.19 -6.35 -4.86
N PHE A 214 -14.96 -5.52 -5.55
CA PHE A 214 -16.41 -5.47 -5.36
C PHE A 214 -17.01 -6.85 -5.66
N GLN A 215 -17.46 -7.51 -4.60
CA GLN A 215 -18.18 -8.78 -4.64
C GLN A 215 -19.53 -8.58 -3.99
N PRO A 216 -20.60 -8.44 -4.77
CA PRO A 216 -21.93 -8.29 -4.23
C PRO A 216 -22.33 -9.58 -3.54
N VAL A 217 -22.80 -9.45 -2.30
CA VAL A 217 -23.41 -10.55 -1.57
C VAL A 217 -24.67 -10.94 -2.35
N ILE A 218 -24.63 -12.08 -3.02
CA ILE A 218 -25.82 -12.69 -3.61
C ILE A 218 -26.53 -13.35 -2.44
N PRO A 219 -27.72 -12.88 -2.02
CA PRO A 219 -28.53 -13.70 -1.13
C PRO A 219 -28.79 -14.99 -1.91
N LEU A 220 -28.28 -16.11 -1.40
CA LEU A 220 -28.72 -17.41 -1.89
C LEU A 220 -30.24 -17.39 -1.73
N ARG A 221 -30.98 -17.46 -2.84
CA ARG A 221 -32.42 -17.70 -2.77
C ARG A 221 -32.56 -19.12 -2.25
N ILE A 222 -32.66 -19.24 -0.93
CA ILE A 222 -33.03 -20.48 -0.27
C ILE A 222 -34.53 -20.64 -0.54
N GLY A 223 -34.88 -21.43 -1.56
CA GLY A 223 -36.25 -21.87 -1.82
C GLY A 223 -37.01 -21.10 -2.91
N GLU A 224 -36.71 -21.41 -4.17
CA GLU A 224 -37.72 -21.39 -5.24
C GLU A 224 -37.51 -22.70 -6.04
N SER A 225 -38.00 -23.80 -5.45
CA SER A 225 -38.16 -25.11 -6.09
C SER A 225 -39.56 -25.23 -6.69
#